data_AF-A0A1Q9W8H0-F1
#
_entry.id   AF-A0A1Q9W8H0-F1
#
_cell.length_a   1.000
_cell.length_b   1.000
_cell.length_c   1.000
_cell.angle_alpha   90.00
_cell.angle_beta   90.00
_cell.angle_gamma   90.00
#
_symmetry.space_group_name_H-M   'P 1'
#
loop_
_entity.id
_entity.type
_entity.pdbx_description
1 polymer ?
#
loop_
_entity_poly.entity_id
_entity_poly.type
_entity_poly.pdbx_seq_one_letter_code
_entity_poly.pdbx_strand_id
1 'polypeptide(L)'
;MRLHHICEACGTEAILDSEAAFTAGWDYPPRMGQFGVIGPRVCPNCAINRTVWWALAMEGYTADMLNPQQQAVIARIQAEPGSILTSDGDGQETC
;
A
#
# COMPACT_ATOMS: atom_id res chain seq x y z
N MET A 1 4.61 -7.30 13.84
CA MET A 1 5.28 -6.14 13.21
C MET A 1 4.18 -5.24 12.67
N ARG A 2 4.19 -3.95 12.99
CA ARG A 2 3.23 -3.00 12.43
C ARG A 2 3.80 -2.42 11.14
N LEU A 3 2.92 -2.20 10.16
CA LEU A 3 3.26 -1.63 8.86
C LEU A 3 2.41 -0.40 8.61
N HIS A 4 2.97 0.54 7.87
CA HIS A 4 2.28 1.73 7.41
C HIS A 4 1.49 1.41 6.13
N HIS A 5 0.17 1.31 6.27
CA HIS A 5 -0.76 1.06 5.18
C HIS A 5 -1.25 2.39 4.61
N ILE A 6 -1.09 2.61 3.31
CA ILE A 6 -1.39 3.88 2.64
C ILE A 6 -2.24 3.60 1.41
N CYS A 7 -3.51 3.99 1.46
CA CYS A 7 -4.42 3.83 0.33
C CYS A 7 -3.98 4.72 -0.83
N GLU A 8 -3.66 4.12 -1.97
CA GLU A 8 -3.25 4.88 -3.17
C GLU A 8 -4.40 5.68 -3.81
N ALA A 9 -5.66 5.30 -3.54
CA ALA A 9 -6.84 5.90 -4.14
C ALA A 9 -7.37 7.14 -3.40
N CYS A 10 -7.34 7.13 -2.06
CA CYS A 10 -7.84 8.23 -1.22
C CYS A 10 -6.79 8.85 -0.31
N GLY A 11 -5.58 8.29 -0.23
CA GLY A 11 -4.51 8.78 0.64
C GLY A 11 -4.70 8.47 2.12
N THR A 12 -5.71 7.67 2.51
CA THR A 12 -5.88 7.27 3.91
C THR A 12 -4.71 6.42 4.38
N GLU A 13 -4.23 6.70 5.59
CA GLU A 13 -3.10 6.05 6.22
C GLU A 13 -3.53 5.31 7.49
N ALA A 14 -2.93 4.16 7.77
CA ALA A 14 -3.14 3.40 8.99
C ALA A 14 -1.89 2.60 9.38
N ILE A 15 -1.51 2.62 10.66
CA ILE A 15 -0.41 1.78 11.18
C ILE A 15 -1.04 0.58 11.87
N LEU A 16 -0.96 -0.58 11.22
CA LEU A 16 -1.65 -1.79 11.64
C LEU A 16 -0.69 -2.98 11.59
N ASP A 17 -0.96 -3.98 12.42
CA ASP A 17 -0.43 -5.33 12.19
C ASP A 17 -1.03 -5.89 10.88
N SER A 18 -0.27 -6.75 10.18
CA SER A 18 -0.69 -7.35 8.92
C SER A 18 -1.99 -8.16 9.04
N GLU A 19 -2.22 -8.85 10.17
CA GLU A 19 -3.44 -9.62 10.39
C GLU A 19 -4.66 -8.72 10.59
N ALA A 20 -4.49 -7.68 11.41
CA ALA A 20 -5.51 -6.67 11.67
C ALA A 20 -5.85 -5.88 10.40
N ALA A 21 -4.85 -5.54 9.58
CA ALA A 21 -5.06 -4.85 8.31
C ALA A 21 -5.86 -5.72 7.33
N PHE A 22 -5.48 -6.99 7.16
CA PHE A 22 -6.21 -7.93 6.31
C PHE A 22 -7.65 -8.13 6.81
N THR A 23 -7.83 -8.32 8.11
CA THR A 23 -9.16 -8.46 8.74
C THR A 23 -10.01 -7.20 8.53
N ALA A 24 -9.40 -6.02 8.59
CA ALA A 24 -10.06 -4.74 8.31
C ALA A 24 -10.33 -4.52 6.81
N GLY A 25 -9.91 -5.43 5.92
CA GLY A 25 -10.15 -5.37 4.48
C GLY A 25 -9.14 -4.52 3.71
N TRP A 26 -7.92 -4.35 4.23
CA TRP A 26 -6.83 -3.75 3.46
C TRP A 26 -6.20 -4.76 2.50
N ASP A 27 -6.08 -4.37 1.24
CA ASP A 27 -5.32 -5.13 0.25
C ASP A 27 -3.83 -4.76 0.38
N TYR A 28 -3.12 -5.47 1.26
CA TYR A 28 -1.70 -5.26 1.52
C TYR A 28 -0.96 -6.58 1.83
N PRO A 29 0.32 -6.70 1.46
CA PRO A 29 1.21 -7.80 1.82
C PRO A 29 1.55 -7.76 3.32
N PRO A 30 1.94 -8.92 3.89
CA PRO A 30 2.16 -10.20 3.22
C PRO A 30 0.88 -11.01 2.95
N ARG A 31 -0.28 -10.56 3.46
CA ARG A 31 -1.55 -11.29 3.33
C ARG A 31 -2.15 -11.21 1.93
N MET A 32 -1.93 -10.09 1.24
CA MET A 32 -2.44 -9.84 -0.11
C MET A 32 -1.33 -9.31 -1.02
N GLY A 33 -0.99 -10.06 -2.06
CA GLY A 33 0.13 -9.73 -2.94
C GLY A 33 1.51 -9.95 -2.28
N GLN A 34 2.55 -9.28 -2.80
CA GLN A 34 3.94 -9.40 -2.35
C GLN A 34 4.59 -8.00 -2.27
N PHE A 35 5.54 -7.82 -1.35
CA PHE A 35 6.32 -6.57 -1.27
C PHE A 35 7.17 -6.38 -2.55
N GLY A 36 7.31 -5.14 -3.02
CA GLY A 36 8.08 -4.82 -4.23
C GLY A 36 7.37 -5.16 -5.54
N VAL A 37 6.33 -5.99 -5.50
CA VAL A 37 5.51 -6.35 -6.67
C VAL A 37 4.34 -5.41 -6.77
N ILE A 38 4.15 -4.79 -7.94
CA ILE A 38 3.01 -3.92 -8.20
C ILE A 38 1.73 -4.74 -8.06
N GLY A 39 0.91 -4.32 -7.11
CA GLY A 39 -0.35 -4.93 -6.71
C GLY A 39 -1.23 -3.86 -6.07
N PRO A 40 -2.50 -4.17 -5.79
CA PRO A 40 -3.41 -3.21 -5.18
C PRO A 40 -2.91 -2.78 -3.79
N ARG A 41 -2.98 -1.48 -3.49
CA ARG A 41 -2.71 -0.89 -2.16
C ARG A 41 -3.83 0.04 -1.76
N VAL A 42 -4.93 -0.57 -1.34
CA VAL A 42 -6.20 0.13 -1.14
C VAL A 42 -6.81 -0.19 0.23
N CYS A 43 -7.49 0.79 0.80
CA CYS A 43 -8.26 0.62 2.03
C CYS A 43 -9.62 -0.04 1.74
N PRO A 44 -10.30 -0.61 2.75
CA PRO A 44 -11.60 -1.28 2.57
C PRO A 44 -12.71 -0.40 1.97
N ASN A 45 -12.57 0.93 2.06
CA ASN A 45 -13.56 1.88 1.57
C ASN A 45 -13.34 2.31 0.12
N CYS A 46 -12.24 1.90 -0.51
CA CYS A 46 -11.92 2.27 -1.88
C CYS A 46 -11.92 1.03 -2.78
N ALA A 47 -12.41 1.20 -4.01
CA ALA A 47 -12.43 0.13 -4.99
C ALA A 47 -11.03 -0.08 -5.59
N ILE A 48 -10.68 -1.36 -5.80
CA ILE A 48 -9.42 -1.79 -6.40
C ILE A 48 -9.20 -1.24 -7.82
N ASN A 49 -10.26 -0.88 -8.55
CA ASN A 49 -10.16 -0.31 -9.89
C ASN A 49 -9.55 1.10 -9.93
N ARG A 50 -9.33 1.73 -8.77
CA ARG A 50 -8.65 3.02 -8.65
C ARG A 50 -7.14 2.89 -8.42
N THR A 51 -6.61 1.67 -8.41
CA THR A 51 -5.19 1.39 -8.17
C THR A 51 -4.36 1.49 -9.45
N VAL A 52 -3.08 1.81 -9.32
CA VAL A 52 -2.13 1.79 -10.45
C VAL A 52 -1.99 0.38 -11.03
N TRP A 53 -2.09 -0.65 -10.18
CA TRP A 53 -2.09 -2.03 -10.62
C TRP A 53 -3.26 -2.32 -11.57
N TRP A 54 -4.46 -1.83 -11.28
CA TRP A 54 -5.61 -2.01 -12.16
C TRP A 54 -5.42 -1.33 -13.51
N ALA A 55 -4.91 -0.09 -13.52
CA ALA A 55 -4.61 0.63 -14.76
C ALA A 55 -3.65 -0.17 -15.66
N LEU A 56 -2.59 -0.73 -15.07
CA LEU A 56 -1.61 -1.54 -15.80
C LEU A 56 -2.14 -2.90 -16.24
N ALA A 57 -2.76 -3.66 -15.32
CA ALA A 57 -3.13 -5.05 -15.53
C ALA A 57 -4.46 -5.24 -16.26
N MET A 58 -5.40 -4.32 -16.06
CA MET A 58 -6.79 -4.45 -16.56
C MET A 58 -7.12 -3.43 -17.65
N GLU A 59 -6.58 -2.22 -17.58
CA GLU A 59 -6.88 -1.15 -18.56
C GLU A 59 -5.82 -1.03 -19.66
N GLY A 60 -4.70 -1.77 -19.56
CA GLY A 60 -3.64 -1.79 -20.56
C GLY A 60 -2.80 -0.51 -20.62
N TYR A 61 -2.75 0.26 -19.53
CA TYR A 61 -1.92 1.46 -19.47
C TYR A 61 -0.44 1.08 -19.52
N THR A 62 0.34 1.89 -20.22
CA THR A 62 1.80 1.82 -20.20
C THR A 62 2.35 2.82 -19.17
N ALA A 63 3.62 2.65 -18.79
CA ALA A 63 4.25 3.50 -17.77
C ALA A 63 4.25 4.99 -18.13
N ASP A 64 4.30 5.35 -19.42
CA ASP A 64 4.25 6.73 -19.91
C ASP A 64 2.85 7.37 -19.79
N MET A 65 1.79 6.55 -19.74
CA MET A 65 0.41 7.03 -19.56
C MET A 65 0.07 7.31 -18.09
N LEU A 66 0.94 6.90 -17.16
CA LEU A 66 0.70 7.06 -15.74
C LEU A 66 0.89 8.52 -15.31
N ASN A 67 -0.04 9.01 -14.51
CA ASN A 67 0.10 10.33 -13.93
C ASN A 67 1.17 10.34 -12.81
N PRO A 68 1.66 11.54 -12.40
CA PRO A 68 2.72 11.63 -11.40
C PRO A 68 2.39 10.96 -10.05
N GLN A 69 1.12 10.95 -9.64
CA GLN A 69 0.69 10.27 -8.42
C GLN A 69 0.83 8.74 -8.56
N GLN A 70 0.41 8.16 -9.68
CA GLN A 70 0.56 6.74 -9.96
C GLN A 70 2.02 6.32 -10.04
N GLN A 71 2.87 7.14 -10.65
CA GLN A 71 4.32 6.90 -10.69
C GLN A 71 4.94 6.91 -9.28
N ALA A 72 4.53 7.85 -8.43
CA ALA A 72 4.96 7.89 -7.03
C ALA A 72 4.51 6.64 -6.24
N VAL A 73 3.30 6.13 -6.51
CA VAL A 73 2.82 4.88 -5.90
C VAL A 73 3.66 3.69 -6.34
N ILE A 74 4.00 3.58 -7.63
CA ILE A 74 4.90 2.52 -8.13
C ILE A 74 6.24 2.59 -7.41
N ALA A 75 6.86 3.77 -7.35
CA ALA A 75 8.14 3.95 -6.67
C ALA A 75 8.07 3.54 -5.20
N ARG A 76 6.96 3.91 -4.52
CA ARG A 76 6.72 3.50 -3.13
C ARG A 76 6.60 2.00 -2.97
N ILE A 77 5.83 1.31 -3.83
CA ILE A 77 5.65 -0.14 -3.77
C ILE A 77 6.98 -0.87 -4.04
N GLN A 78 7.76 -0.40 -5.01
CA GLN A 78 9.08 -0.99 -5.33
C GLN A 78 10.09 -0.85 -4.19
N ALA A 79 9.95 0.18 -3.36
CA ALA A 79 10.78 0.39 -2.17
C ALA A 79 10.31 -0.41 -0.94
N GLU A 80 9.26 -1.22 -1.06
CA GLU A 80 8.78 -2.06 0.04
C GLU A 80 9.70 -3.26 0.32
N PRO A 81 9.78 -3.72 1.57
CA PRO A 81 9.04 -3.24 2.74
C PRO A 81 9.58 -1.93 3.34
N GLY A 82 10.75 -1.45 2.91
CA GLY A 82 11.42 -0.26 3.47
C GLY A 82 10.56 1.02 3.51
N SER A 83 9.72 1.24 2.50
CA SER A 83 8.82 2.40 2.42
C SER A 83 7.63 2.38 3.37
N ILE A 84 7.31 1.23 3.97
CA ILE A 84 6.15 1.03 4.85
C ILE A 84 6.51 0.46 6.23
N LEU A 85 7.79 0.17 6.47
CA LEU A 85 8.25 -0.22 7.79
C LEU A 85 8.14 0.98 8.73
N THR A 86 7.45 0.82 9.85
CA THR A 86 7.47 1.79 10.93
C THR A 86 8.61 1.42 11.89
N SER A 87 9.31 2.42 12.41
CA SER A 87 10.33 2.23 13.45
C SER A 87 9.64 1.99 14.80
N ASP A 88 8.88 0.89 14.93
CA ASP A 88 8.22 0.53 16.18
C ASP A 88 9.05 -0.50 16.95
N GLY A 89 10.11 0.01 17.55
CA GLY A 89 10.76 -0.51 18.74
C GLY A 89 10.91 0.58 19.81
N ASP A 90 10.03 1.59 19.81
CA ASP A 90 9.97 2.60 20.88
C ASP A 90 8.73 2.34 21.72
N GLY A 91 8.93 1.59 22.80
CA GLY A 91 8.05 1.68 23.94
C GLY A 91 8.21 3.09 24.51
N GLN A 92 7.25 3.96 24.24
CA GLN A 92 7.13 5.22 24.98
C GLN A 92 6.72 4.90 26.43
N GLU A 93 7.71 4.58 27.25
CA GLU A 93 7.71 4.82 28.67
C GLU A 93 7.89 6.33 28.87
N THR A 94 6.80 7.08 28.94
CA THR A 94 6.81 8.40 29.56
C THR A 94 6.67 8.24 31.07
N CYS A 95 7.60 8.88 31.78
CA CYS A 95 7.85 8.86 33.22
C CYS A 95 6.62 9.04 34.13
#